data_AF-A0A3N4KIR3-F1
#
_entry.id   AF-A0A3N4KIR3-F1
#
_cell.length_a   1.000
_cell.length_b   1.000
_cell.length_c   1.000
_cell.angle_alpha   90.00
_cell.angle_beta   90.00
_cell.angle_gamma   90.00
#
_symmetry.space_group_name_H-M   'P 1'
#
loop_
_entity.id
_entity.type
_entity.pdbx_description
1 polymer ?
#
loop_
_entity_poly.entity_id
_entity_poly.type
_entity_poly.pdbx_seq_one_letter_code
_entity_poly.pdbx_strand_id
1 'polypeptide(L)' 'MNSVKTNNSMQTQHIESRYIRMNRLMQLLTQLFGKGNFVVDVIDGSYRLSVPRRLTDEEIDGISF' A
#
# COMPACT_ATOMS: atom_id res chain seq x y z
N MET A 1 -12.46 31.79 -6.05
CA MET A 1 -11.39 31.30 -5.17
C MET A 1 -11.40 29.78 -5.22
N ASN A 2 -10.36 29.19 -5.80
CA ASN A 2 -10.33 27.76 -6.15
C ASN A 2 -10.23 26.91 -4.88
N SER A 3 -11.26 26.13 -4.59
CA SER A 3 -11.19 25.08 -3.58
C SER A 3 -10.39 23.91 -4.15
N VAL A 4 -9.12 23.81 -3.80
CA VAL A 4 -8.36 22.57 -3.98
C VAL A 4 -8.96 21.56 -3.00
N LYS A 5 -9.94 20.77 -3.45
CA LYS A 5 -10.39 19.58 -2.73
C LYS A 5 -9.25 18.58 -2.79
N THR A 6 -8.35 18.59 -1.81
CA THR A 6 -7.48 17.44 -1.54
C THR A 6 -8.38 16.31 -1.06
N ASN A 7 -8.97 15.59 -2.01
CA ASN A 7 -9.64 14.32 -1.76
C ASN A 7 -8.54 13.34 -1.32
N ASN A 8 -8.22 13.31 -0.02
CA ASN A 8 -7.31 12.31 0.54
C ASN A 8 -8.04 10.96 0.65
N SER A 9 -8.66 10.52 -0.45
CA SER A 9 -9.39 9.26 -0.53
C SER A 9 -8.38 8.13 -0.60
N MET A 10 -8.20 7.43 0.52
CA MET A 10 -7.41 6.20 0.54
C MET A 10 -7.99 5.19 -0.46
N GLN A 11 -7.14 4.65 -1.31
CA GLN A 11 -7.47 3.60 -2.26
C GLN A 11 -7.20 2.25 -1.62
N THR A 12 -8.15 1.32 -1.79
CA THR A 12 -7.97 -0.06 -1.33
C THR A 12 -7.42 -0.92 -2.46
N GLN A 13 -6.44 -1.77 -2.15
CA GLN A 13 -5.92 -2.77 -3.06
C GLN A 13 -5.59 -4.07 -2.31
N HIS A 14 -5.66 -5.18 -3.02
CA HIS A 14 -5.32 -6.51 -2.50
C HIS A 14 -4.02 -6.98 -3.15
N ILE A 15 -3.14 -7.55 -2.34
CA ILE A 15 -1.89 -8.15 -2.78
C ILE A 15 -1.76 -9.54 -2.14
N GLU A 16 -1.43 -10.55 -2.94
CA GLU A 16 -1.15 -11.90 -2.46
C GLU A 16 0.05 -11.91 -1.49
N SER A 17 -0.11 -12.51 -0.31
CA SER A 17 0.98 -12.55 0.67
C SER A 17 1.98 -13.67 0.40
N ARG A 18 1.69 -14.59 -0.53
CA ARG A 18 2.48 -15.79 -0.82
C ARG A 18 3.94 -15.47 -1.16
N TYR A 19 4.17 -14.40 -1.92
CA TYR A 19 5.49 -14.01 -2.41
C TYR A 19 6.02 -12.73 -1.76
N ILE A 20 5.30 -12.17 -0.78
CA ILE A 20 5.63 -10.86 -0.19
C ILE A 20 5.66 -10.97 1.33
N ARG A 21 6.83 -10.73 1.90
CA ARG A 21 7.00 -10.70 3.37
C ARG A 21 6.46 -9.39 3.93
N MET A 22 5.70 -9.47 5.02
CA MET A 22 5.11 -8.31 5.70
C MET A 22 6.14 -7.20 6.00
N ASN A 23 7.35 -7.55 6.44
CA ASN A 23 8.37 -6.54 6.75
C ASN A 23 8.83 -5.75 5.51
N ARG A 24 8.95 -6.40 4.35
CA ARG A 24 9.31 -5.74 3.08
C ARG A 24 8.19 -4.82 2.61
N LEU A 25 6.95 -5.30 2.72
CA LEU A 25 5.77 -4.50 2.41
C LEU A 25 5.69 -3.25 3.31
N MET A 26 5.86 -3.40 4.62
CA MET A 26 5.87 -2.28 5.56
C MET A 26 6.99 -1.27 5.28
N GLN A 27 8.19 -1.76 4.89
CA GLN A 27 9.31 -0.89 4.47
C GLN A 27 8.96 -0.08 3.23
N LEU A 28 8.43 -0.74 2.18
CA LEU A 28 8.00 -0.07 0.94
C LEU A 28 6.92 0.98 1.22
N LEU A 29 5.87 0.63 1.96
CA LEU A 29 4.77 1.55 2.27
C LEU A 29 5.24 2.75 3.09
N THR A 30 6.16 2.54 4.03
CA THR A 30 6.76 3.63 4.82
C THR A 30 7.60 4.55 3.94
N GLN A 31 8.35 4.00 2.97
CA GLN A 31 9.16 4.78 2.03
C GLN A 31 8.29 5.60 1.06
N LEU A 32 7.19 5.03 0.56
CA LEU A 32 6.34 5.69 -0.44
C LEU A 32 5.37 6.71 0.17
N PHE A 33 4.79 6.40 1.33
CA PHE A 33 3.69 7.18 1.89
C PHE A 33 4.03 7.82 3.23
N GLY A 34 5.08 7.37 3.91
CA GLY A 34 5.37 7.75 5.29
C GLY A 34 4.54 6.95 6.30
N LYS A 35 5.06 6.88 7.54
CA LYS A 35 4.40 6.15 8.63
C LYS A 35 3.07 6.80 8.99
N GLY A 36 2.02 5.99 9.13
CA GLY A 36 0.67 6.45 9.51
C GLY A 36 -0.21 6.89 8.33
N ASN A 37 0.31 6.91 7.11
CA ASN A 37 -0.44 7.28 5.90
C ASN A 37 -0.96 6.06 5.12
N PHE A 38 -0.90 4.87 5.70
CA PHE A 38 -1.40 3.64 5.12
C PHE A 38 -1.91 2.68 6.21
N VAL A 39 -2.78 1.76 5.81
CA VAL A 39 -3.28 0.67 6.66
C VAL A 39 -3.03 -0.65 5.93
N VAL A 40 -2.62 -1.68 6.68
CA VAL A 40 -2.42 -3.05 6.18
C VAL A 40 -3.25 -3.99 7.04
N ASP A 41 -4.23 -4.64 6.44
CA ASP A 41 -4.96 -5.75 7.04
C ASP A 41 -4.47 -7.07 6.42
N VAL A 42 -4.28 -8.10 7.24
CA VAL A 42 -4.00 -9.47 6.75
C VAL A 42 -5.31 -10.22 6.66
N ILE A 43 -5.68 -10.65 5.45
CA ILE A 43 -6.94 -11.36 5.18
C ILE A 43 -6.62 -12.59 4.34
N ASP A 44 -6.73 -13.77 4.94
CA ASP A 44 -6.67 -15.09 4.29
C ASP A 44 -5.64 -15.21 3.15
N GLY A 45 -4.34 -15.16 3.49
CA GLY A 45 -3.27 -15.30 2.49
C GLY A 45 -3.06 -14.08 1.59
N SER A 46 -3.69 -12.95 1.90
CA SER A 46 -3.50 -11.67 1.21
C SER A 46 -3.30 -10.51 2.20
N TYR A 47 -2.74 -9.42 1.69
CA TYR A 47 -2.71 -8.12 2.34
C TYR A 47 -3.75 -7.22 1.68
N ARG A 48 -4.70 -6.71 2.47
CA ARG A 48 -5.55 -5.61 2.06
C ARG A 48 -4.90 -4.31 2.50
N LEU A 49 -4.56 -3.48 1.52
CA LEU A 49 -3.91 -2.20 1.74
C LEU A 49 -4.91 -1.08 1.57
N SER A 50 -4.91 -0.12 2.48
CA SER A 50 -5.49 1.20 2.25
C SER A 50 -4.35 2.20 2.14
N VAL A 51 -4.18 2.83 0.98
CA VAL A 51 -3.01 3.65 0.62
C VAL A 51 -3.43 4.91 -0.15
N PRO A 52 -2.67 6.02 -0.13
CA PRO A 52 -3.05 7.26 -0.83
C PRO A 52 -3.16 7.11 -2.36
N ARG A 53 -2.37 6.18 -2.93
CA ARG A 53 -2.49 5.72 -4.32
C ARG A 53 -2.19 4.23 -4.40
N ARG A 54 -2.65 3.57 -5.46
CA ARG A 54 -2.26 2.18 -5.73
C ARG A 54 -0.75 2.05 -5.91
N LEU A 55 -0.22 0.91 -5.45
CA LEU A 55 1.13 0.49 -5.82
C LEU A 55 1.12 0.02 -7.27
N THR A 56 2.20 0.28 -7.99
CA THR A 56 2.38 -0.27 -9.34
C THR A 56 2.91 -1.71 -9.25
N ASP A 57 2.76 -2.48 -10.32
CA ASP A 57 3.29 -3.84 -10.38
C ASP A 57 4.81 -3.85 -10.17
N GLU A 58 5.53 -2.90 -10.74
CA GLU A 58 6.99 -2.74 -10.53
C GLU A 58 7.38 -2.53 -9.05
N GLU A 59 6.60 -1.74 -8.30
CA GLU A 59 6.82 -1.51 -6.87
C GLU A 59 6.59 -2.79 -6.04
N ILE A 60 5.60 -3.60 -6.46
CA ILE A 60 5.26 -4.88 -5.82
C ILE A 60 6.30 -5.95 -6.16
N ASP A 61 6.72 -6.03 -7.42
CA ASP A 61 7.75 -6.96 -7.89
C ASP A 61 9.09 -6.70 -7.22
N GLY A 62 9.42 -5.42 -6.94
CA GLY A 62 10.64 -5.03 -6.24
C GLY A 62 10.77 -5.56 -4.81
N ILE A 63 9.69 -6.09 -4.21
CA ILE A 63 9.69 -6.68 -2.86
C ILE A 63 9.30 -8.17 -2.83
N SER A 64 9.05 -8.76 -3.99
CA SER A 64 8.68 -10.18 -4.15
C SER A 64 9.92 -11.08 -4.20
N PHE A 65 9.79 -12.37 -3.89
CA PHE A 65 10.89 -13.35 -3.86
C PHE A 65 10.54 -14.69 -4.50
#